data_AF-A0A409W6G6-F1
#
_entry.id   AF-A0A409W6G6-F1
#
_cell.length_a   1.000
_cell.length_b   1.000
_cell.length_c   1.000
_cell.angle_alpha   90.00
_cell.angle_beta   90.00
_cell.angle_gamma   90.00
#
_symmetry.space_group_name_H-M   'P 1'
#
loop_
_entity.id
_entity.type
_entity.pdbx_description
1 polymer ?
#
loop_
_entity_poly.entity_id
_entity_poly.type
_entity_poly.pdbx_seq_one_letter_code
_entity_poly.pdbx_strand_id
1 'polypeptide(L)'
;MAPFSAHGSLPPPVALPWNNGSEASTVYFSEVVLSQLIPGGSGFGTFIADTILPYEEAKADVSGKKIEDGQEVEPGNLLSCIGAAIQCVKRKKFSISTFRLSQYMVTTIAVFWNNGVAHSLKSTPLDIGLDFNGFATVEHILVRLNDTFAPNGTFGVKGSHTHDATGSNTSIGYDAAVCLELYEPWIVEVYNTSTSSPISTRIVEKASFVSDYDIDPRHEDDQQRFKGRRTVGPLVRTSLNSTGKETIYIAAHQNSVNQIIKDNGRDANYVPSPTLITFTSGHGAYGYTELSEVYYAKGRALADATNVLPYFVGSGLSVARQYPDKITASPRIMTLEIVLTIITVFLIGIVSGLSVPRLPFDVPRDALNCPGVLKHLMLEK
;
A
#
# COMPACT_ATOMS: atom_id res chain seq x y z
N MET A 1 8.00 4.08 19.78
CA MET A 1 8.74 3.81 18.54
C MET A 1 9.29 5.14 18.05
N ALA A 2 10.60 5.34 18.12
CA ALA A 2 11.23 6.57 17.63
C ALA A 2 11.41 6.46 16.10
N PRO A 3 11.14 7.52 15.31
CA PRO A 3 11.36 7.50 13.88
C PRO A 3 12.87 7.60 13.65
N PHE A 4 13.53 6.47 13.44
CA PHE A 4 14.94 6.48 13.08
C PHE A 4 15.10 6.89 11.61
N SER A 5 15.86 7.97 11.45
CA SER A 5 16.51 8.43 10.22
C SER A 5 15.60 9.01 9.14
N ALA A 6 15.58 10.35 9.08
CA ALA A 6 15.22 11.13 7.90
C ALA A 6 16.23 10.91 6.76
N HIS A 7 16.33 9.67 6.26
CA HIS A 7 16.66 9.47 4.85
C HIS A 7 15.52 10.13 4.07
N GLY A 8 15.86 11.04 3.14
CA GLY A 8 14.88 11.74 2.30
C GLY A 8 13.77 10.77 1.90
N SER A 9 12.54 11.12 2.29
CA SER A 9 11.37 10.24 2.43
C SER A 9 11.38 9.07 1.43
N LEU A 10 11.83 7.89 1.88
CA LEU A 10 11.57 6.67 1.12
C LEU A 10 10.05 6.56 0.96
N PRO A 11 9.56 6.16 -0.22
CA PRO A 11 8.13 6.08 -0.44
C PRO A 11 7.51 5.09 0.54
N PRO A 12 6.37 5.43 1.17
CA PRO A 12 5.71 4.52 2.08
C PRO A 12 5.28 3.26 1.31
N PRO A 13 5.42 2.06 1.88
CA PRO A 13 4.96 0.85 1.24
C PRO A 13 3.44 0.69 1.44
N VAL A 14 2.73 0.24 0.41
CA VAL A 14 1.31 -0.10 0.45
C VAL A 14 1.14 -1.60 0.23
N ALA A 15 0.19 -2.19 0.93
CA ALA A 15 -0.14 -3.61 0.84
C ALA A 15 -1.51 -3.76 0.18
N LEU A 16 -1.56 -4.41 -0.97
CA LEU A 16 -2.80 -4.64 -1.71
C LEU A 16 -3.13 -6.15 -1.73
N PRO A 17 -4.37 -6.53 -1.43
CA PRO A 17 -4.79 -7.92 -1.55
C PRO A 17 -4.85 -8.33 -3.04
N TRP A 18 -4.36 -9.54 -3.34
CA TRP A 18 -4.46 -10.16 -4.65
C TRP A 18 -5.14 -11.52 -4.50
N ASN A 19 -6.23 -11.73 -5.24
CA ASN A 19 -6.99 -12.98 -5.23
C ASN A 19 -7.00 -13.59 -6.63
N ASN A 20 -6.27 -14.68 -6.82
CA ASN A 20 -6.23 -15.41 -8.10
C ASN A 20 -7.15 -16.65 -8.06
N GLY A 21 -8.33 -16.52 -7.47
CA GLY A 21 -9.38 -17.54 -7.40
C GLY A 21 -9.16 -18.65 -6.35
N SER A 22 -7.94 -19.14 -6.17
CA SER A 22 -7.63 -20.23 -5.23
C SER A 22 -6.79 -19.81 -4.03
N GLU A 23 -6.01 -18.74 -4.14
CA GLU A 23 -5.14 -18.26 -3.07
C GLU A 23 -5.24 -16.73 -2.92
N ALA A 24 -5.55 -16.30 -1.70
CA ALA A 24 -5.46 -14.90 -1.31
C ALA A 24 -4.02 -14.60 -0.88
N SER A 25 -3.38 -13.68 -1.59
CA SER A 25 -2.03 -13.21 -1.30
C SER A 25 -2.05 -11.70 -1.07
N THR A 26 -0.98 -11.16 -0.47
CA THR A 26 -0.81 -9.71 -0.32
C THR A 26 0.46 -9.33 -1.06
N VAL A 27 0.33 -8.35 -1.95
CA VAL A 27 1.45 -7.80 -2.73
C VAL A 27 1.79 -6.43 -2.16
N TYR A 28 3.08 -6.16 -2.03
CA TYR A 28 3.59 -4.93 -1.46
C TYR A 28 4.18 -4.06 -2.57
N PHE A 29 3.80 -2.79 -2.57
CA PHE A 29 4.25 -1.80 -3.54
C PHE A 29 4.84 -0.61 -2.82
N SER A 30 5.74 0.11 -3.47
CA SER A 30 6.08 1.47 -3.06
C SER A 30 4.96 2.40 -3.51
N GLU A 31 4.44 3.26 -2.64
CA GLU A 31 3.55 4.32 -3.11
C GLU A 31 4.31 5.29 -4.01
N VAL A 32 3.61 5.80 -5.01
CA VAL A 32 4.15 6.81 -5.90
C VAL A 32 3.98 8.18 -5.27
N VAL A 33 5.01 9.02 -5.34
CA VAL A 33 4.92 10.40 -4.84
C VAL A 33 4.51 11.34 -5.98
N LEU A 34 3.86 12.46 -5.67
CA LEU A 34 3.39 13.40 -6.69
C LEU A 34 4.52 13.89 -7.61
N SER A 35 5.72 14.11 -7.06
CA SER A 35 6.90 14.51 -7.86
C SER A 35 7.30 13.49 -8.92
N GLN A 36 6.80 12.25 -8.85
CA GLN A 36 7.02 11.22 -9.85
C GLN A 36 5.99 11.20 -10.98
N LEU A 37 4.86 11.90 -10.79
CA LEU A 37 3.74 11.96 -11.74
C LEU A 37 3.70 13.29 -12.51
N ILE A 38 4.56 14.24 -12.15
CA ILE A 38 4.61 15.57 -12.77
C ILE A 38 5.64 15.67 -13.90
N PRO A 39 5.40 16.56 -14.88
CA PRO A 39 6.39 16.84 -15.91
C PRO A 39 7.76 17.25 -15.40
N GLY A 40 8.81 16.61 -15.93
CA GLY A 40 10.20 16.88 -15.52
C GLY A 40 10.56 16.38 -14.11
N GLY A 41 9.65 15.64 -13.47
CA GLY A 41 9.85 15.01 -12.18
C GLY A 41 10.85 13.85 -12.21
N SER A 42 11.33 13.45 -11.03
CA SER A 42 12.29 12.37 -10.85
C SER A 42 11.62 10.99 -10.78
N GLY A 43 10.66 10.69 -11.67
CA GLY A 43 9.77 9.53 -11.56
C GLY A 43 9.26 8.94 -12.87
N PHE A 44 8.04 8.39 -12.83
CA PHE A 44 7.36 7.77 -13.97
C PHE A 44 7.09 8.73 -15.15
N GLY A 45 7.29 10.03 -14.92
CA GLY A 45 7.39 11.05 -15.94
C GLY A 45 6.12 11.88 -16.10
N THR A 46 6.09 12.67 -17.17
CA THR A 46 4.93 13.48 -17.55
C THR A 46 3.85 12.60 -18.16
N PHE A 47 2.62 12.69 -17.67
CA PHE A 47 1.46 12.31 -18.49
C PHE A 47 1.26 13.38 -19.57
N ILE A 48 1.50 13.02 -20.82
CA ILE A 48 1.18 13.91 -21.95
C ILE A 48 -0.33 13.78 -22.15
N ALA A 49 -1.08 14.70 -21.52
CA ALA A 49 -2.55 14.73 -21.50
C ALA A 49 -3.19 15.01 -22.88
N ASP A 50 -2.39 15.34 -23.89
CA ASP A 50 -2.88 15.69 -25.24
C ASP A 50 -3.23 14.48 -26.12
N THR A 51 -3.25 13.26 -25.56
CA THR A 51 -3.85 12.10 -26.23
C THR A 51 -5.19 11.71 -25.58
N ILE A 52 -6.20 12.49 -25.96
CA ILE A 52 -7.63 12.15 -26.04
C ILE A 52 -8.36 12.05 -24.69
N LEU A 53 -9.23 13.05 -24.47
CA LEU A 53 -10.21 13.05 -23.40
C LEU A 53 -11.29 11.96 -23.62
N PRO A 54 -11.67 11.23 -22.57
CA PRO A 54 -12.80 10.31 -22.56
C PRO A 54 -14.09 11.07 -22.91
N TYR A 55 -14.83 10.55 -23.89
CA TYR A 55 -16.15 11.07 -24.22
C TYR A 55 -17.17 10.02 -23.80
N GLU A 56 -17.88 10.31 -22.72
CA GLU A 56 -19.23 9.78 -22.57
C GLU A 56 -20.16 10.65 -23.40
N GLU A 57 -20.63 10.12 -24.51
CA GLU A 57 -21.96 10.49 -24.99
C GLU A 57 -22.93 9.86 -24.00
N ALA A 58 -23.23 10.56 -22.91
CA ALA A 58 -24.42 10.26 -22.14
C ALA A 58 -25.57 10.30 -23.16
N LYS A 59 -26.20 9.16 -23.43
CA LYS A 59 -27.56 9.16 -23.96
C LYS A 59 -28.39 9.84 -22.88
N ALA A 60 -28.47 11.17 -22.96
CA ALA A 60 -29.40 11.96 -22.21
C ALA A 60 -30.78 11.46 -22.63
N ASP A 61 -31.37 10.63 -21.78
CA ASP A 61 -32.82 10.52 -21.77
C ASP A 61 -33.33 11.94 -21.47
N VAL A 62 -34.04 12.49 -22.44
CA VAL A 62 -34.49 13.88 -22.46
C VAL A 62 -35.62 14.00 -21.44
N SER A 63 -35.26 14.23 -20.19
CA SER A 63 -36.11 14.87 -19.20
C SER A 63 -35.29 15.96 -18.53
N GLY A 64 -35.46 17.18 -19.05
CA GLY A 64 -34.58 18.30 -18.84
C GLY A 64 -34.46 18.74 -17.38
N LYS A 65 -33.23 18.72 -16.86
CA LYS A 65 -32.68 19.78 -16.02
C LYS A 65 -31.16 19.72 -16.07
N LYS A 66 -30.54 20.71 -16.70
CA LYS A 66 -29.09 20.96 -16.66
C LYS A 66 -28.74 21.34 -15.22
N ILE A 67 -27.97 20.50 -14.54
CA ILE A 67 -27.29 20.86 -13.30
C ILE A 67 -25.92 21.39 -13.73
N GLU A 68 -25.56 22.59 -13.26
CA GLU A 68 -24.26 23.19 -13.52
C GLU A 68 -23.16 22.37 -12.84
N ASP A 69 -22.08 22.19 -13.59
CA ASP A 69 -20.95 21.31 -13.34
C ASP A 69 -20.16 21.79 -12.12
N GLY A 70 -20.10 20.96 -11.09
CA GLY A 70 -19.29 21.20 -9.90
C GLY A 70 -17.87 20.67 -10.14
N GLN A 71 -16.90 21.57 -10.00
CA GLN A 71 -15.46 21.34 -9.79
C GLN A 71 -14.91 20.03 -10.39
N GLU A 72 -14.28 20.14 -11.56
CA GLU A 72 -13.53 19.07 -12.24
C GLU A 72 -12.47 18.50 -11.27
N VAL A 73 -12.72 17.29 -10.76
CA VAL A 73 -11.78 16.54 -9.92
C VAL A 73 -10.79 15.83 -10.84
N GLU A 74 -9.52 15.85 -10.47
CA GLU A 74 -8.46 15.26 -11.31
C GLU A 74 -8.67 13.75 -11.53
N PRO A 75 -8.38 13.23 -12.73
CA PRO A 75 -8.61 11.82 -13.07
C PRO A 75 -7.73 10.83 -12.29
N GLY A 76 -8.21 9.60 -12.12
CA GLY A 76 -7.39 8.45 -11.73
C GLY A 76 -6.51 7.95 -12.89
N ASN A 77 -5.33 7.39 -12.59
CA ASN A 77 -4.39 6.87 -13.58
C ASN A 77 -4.05 5.40 -13.30
N LEU A 78 -4.05 4.54 -14.32
CA LEU A 78 -3.39 3.23 -14.25
C LEU A 78 -1.90 3.38 -14.54
N LEU A 79 -1.11 2.86 -13.61
CA LEU A 79 0.33 2.81 -13.71
C LEU A 79 0.77 1.33 -13.70
N SER A 80 1.71 1.00 -14.58
CA SER A 80 2.43 -0.26 -14.48
C SER A 80 3.56 -0.08 -13.48
N CYS A 81 3.53 -0.87 -12.41
CA CYS A 81 4.45 -0.77 -11.28
C CYS A 81 5.07 -2.15 -11.01
N ILE A 82 6.29 -2.18 -10.47
CA ILE A 82 6.88 -3.42 -9.98
C ILE A 82 6.41 -3.62 -8.54
N GLY A 83 5.91 -4.81 -8.24
CA GLY A 83 5.46 -5.21 -6.91
C GLY A 83 6.31 -6.34 -6.36
N ALA A 84 6.47 -6.37 -5.04
CA ALA A 84 7.14 -7.45 -4.34
C ALA A 84 6.10 -8.32 -3.62
N ALA A 85 6.20 -9.63 -3.81
CA ALA A 85 5.43 -10.62 -3.09
C ALA A 85 6.39 -11.61 -2.43
N ILE A 86 6.17 -11.93 -1.15
CA ILE A 86 7.02 -12.87 -0.42
C ILE A 86 6.15 -13.94 0.21
N GLN A 87 6.49 -15.19 -0.08
CA GLN A 87 5.85 -16.37 0.48
C GLN A 87 6.87 -17.15 1.30
N CYS A 88 6.57 -17.36 2.58
CA CYS A 88 7.49 -18.01 3.51
C CYS A 88 6.98 -19.37 3.99
N VAL A 89 7.92 -20.27 4.27
CA VAL A 89 7.65 -21.55 4.93
C VAL A 89 8.57 -21.69 6.15
N LYS A 90 7.97 -21.87 7.33
CA LYS A 90 8.73 -22.21 8.54
C LYS A 90 9.10 -23.68 8.57
N ARG A 91 10.33 -23.99 9.02
CA ARG A 91 10.76 -25.35 9.33
C ARG A 91 10.89 -25.50 10.85
N LYS A 92 10.15 -26.43 11.45
CA LYS A 92 10.15 -26.64 12.92
C LYS A 92 11.16 -27.68 13.42
N LYS A 93 11.81 -28.44 12.54
CA LYS A 93 12.84 -29.43 12.90
C LYS A 93 14.08 -29.23 12.05
N PHE A 94 15.20 -28.93 12.70
CA PHE A 94 16.51 -28.78 12.08
C PHE A 94 17.49 -29.79 12.66
N SER A 95 18.30 -30.41 11.80
CA SER A 95 19.51 -31.11 12.20
C SER A 95 20.69 -30.27 11.70
N ILE A 96 21.55 -29.84 12.62
CA ILE A 96 22.74 -29.01 12.34
C ILE A 96 23.72 -29.72 11.38
N SER A 97 23.62 -31.05 11.21
CA SER A 97 24.52 -31.85 10.36
C SER A 97 24.00 -32.16 8.95
N THR A 98 22.71 -31.94 8.64
CA THR A 98 22.11 -32.48 7.40
C THR A 98 22.10 -31.43 6.30
N PHE A 99 23.25 -31.27 5.67
CA PHE A 99 23.54 -30.30 4.64
C PHE A 99 24.26 -30.94 3.43
N ARG A 100 23.77 -32.09 2.96
CA ARG A 100 24.21 -32.73 1.71
C ARG A 100 23.06 -33.30 0.89
N LEU A 101 22.83 -32.64 -0.26
CA LEU A 101 22.40 -33.11 -1.59
C LEU A 101 21.41 -34.28 -1.72
N SER A 102 20.20 -33.95 -2.18
CA SER A 102 19.41 -34.77 -3.11
C SER A 102 18.56 -33.88 -4.01
N GLN A 103 18.35 -34.33 -5.24
CA GLN A 103 18.42 -33.53 -6.48
C GLN A 103 17.05 -33.26 -7.11
N TYR A 104 16.07 -32.77 -6.35
CA TYR A 104 14.85 -32.13 -6.89
C TYR A 104 14.39 -31.02 -5.93
N MET A 105 14.54 -29.77 -6.40
CA MET A 105 14.18 -28.45 -5.84
C MET A 105 14.27 -28.23 -4.30
N VAL A 106 15.08 -27.23 -3.90
CA VAL A 106 15.26 -26.68 -2.54
C VAL A 106 16.32 -27.36 -1.64
N THR A 107 17.52 -27.67 -2.16
CA THR A 107 18.62 -28.22 -1.34
C THR A 107 19.95 -27.48 -1.48
N THR A 108 19.97 -26.21 -1.10
CA THR A 108 21.12 -25.61 -0.41
C THR A 108 20.58 -24.68 0.66
N ILE A 109 20.28 -25.22 1.85
CA ILE A 109 19.87 -24.38 2.99
C ILE A 109 21.11 -23.46 3.30
N ALA A 110 20.95 -22.27 3.83
CA ALA A 110 22.09 -21.38 4.04
C ALA A 110 23.08 -21.89 5.12
N VAL A 111 24.38 -21.71 4.91
CA VAL A 111 25.40 -21.89 5.97
C VAL A 111 25.67 -20.53 6.62
N PHE A 112 25.53 -20.48 7.94
CA PHE A 112 25.77 -19.29 8.74
C PHE A 112 26.90 -19.52 9.73
N TRP A 113 27.84 -18.58 9.78
CA TRP A 113 28.93 -18.60 10.76
C TRP A 113 28.42 -18.18 12.14
N ASN A 114 29.01 -18.76 13.19
CA ASN A 114 28.77 -18.28 14.54
C ASN A 114 29.59 -17.00 14.78
N ASN A 115 28.92 -15.86 14.77
CA ASN A 115 29.51 -14.52 14.85
C ASN A 115 28.87 -13.67 15.96
N GLY A 116 28.13 -14.29 16.89
CA GLY A 116 27.52 -13.60 18.03
C GLY A 116 26.27 -12.79 17.71
N VAL A 117 25.91 -12.55 16.44
CA VAL A 117 24.75 -11.71 16.11
C VAL A 117 23.42 -12.46 16.23
N ALA A 118 22.38 -11.71 16.60
CA ALA A 118 21.05 -12.21 16.91
C ALA A 118 20.33 -12.82 15.70
N HIS A 119 20.56 -12.28 14.50
CA HIS A 119 20.08 -12.89 13.25
C HIS A 119 21.07 -12.76 12.10
N SER A 120 20.95 -13.67 11.15
CA SER A 120 21.68 -13.64 9.89
C SER A 120 20.78 -13.96 8.73
N LEU A 121 21.06 -13.29 7.60
CA LEU A 121 20.28 -13.39 6.38
C LEU A 121 21.18 -13.90 5.25
N LYS A 122 20.62 -14.73 4.38
CA LYS A 122 21.28 -15.16 3.14
C LYS A 122 20.26 -15.30 2.01
N SER A 123 20.47 -14.52 0.97
CA SER A 123 19.69 -14.53 -0.26
C SER A 123 20.39 -15.38 -1.30
N THR A 124 19.64 -16.21 -2.02
CA THR A 124 20.15 -17.00 -3.14
C THR A 124 19.24 -16.78 -4.35
N PRO A 125 19.72 -16.13 -5.43
CA PRO A 125 18.89 -15.90 -6.61
C PRO A 125 18.52 -17.22 -7.27
N LEU A 126 17.25 -17.37 -7.62
CA LEU A 126 16.71 -18.44 -8.46
C LEU A 126 16.56 -17.98 -9.90
N ASP A 127 16.05 -16.77 -10.08
CA ASP A 127 15.90 -16.12 -11.37
C ASP A 127 16.36 -14.66 -11.25
N ILE A 128 17.26 -14.27 -12.14
CA ILE A 128 17.82 -12.92 -12.24
C ILE A 128 17.07 -12.05 -13.26
N GLY A 129 15.93 -12.53 -13.76
CA GLY A 129 15.01 -11.82 -14.64
C GLY A 129 15.36 -11.90 -16.11
N LEU A 130 15.83 -13.06 -16.55
CA LEU A 130 16.09 -13.32 -17.96
C LEU A 130 14.79 -13.42 -18.78
N ASP A 131 13.73 -13.95 -18.18
CA ASP A 131 12.48 -14.29 -18.86
C ASP A 131 11.40 -13.18 -18.80
N PHE A 132 11.78 -11.94 -18.48
CA PHE A 132 10.87 -10.78 -18.32
C PHE A 132 9.85 -10.87 -17.17
N ASN A 133 9.76 -12.02 -16.51
CA ASN A 133 8.72 -12.31 -15.52
C ASN A 133 9.04 -11.83 -14.11
N GLY A 134 10.20 -11.19 -13.91
CA GLY A 134 10.56 -10.65 -12.61
C GLY A 134 11.93 -11.08 -12.11
N PHE A 135 12.10 -11.09 -10.80
CA PHE A 135 13.31 -11.53 -10.11
C PHE A 135 12.89 -12.38 -8.92
N ALA A 136 13.51 -13.55 -8.74
CA ALA A 136 13.14 -14.50 -7.70
C ALA A 136 14.35 -14.88 -6.86
N THR A 137 14.23 -14.81 -5.54
CA THR A 137 15.27 -15.23 -4.58
C THR A 137 14.72 -16.17 -3.51
N VAL A 138 15.56 -17.10 -3.06
CA VAL A 138 15.34 -17.81 -1.81
C VAL A 138 16.03 -17.06 -0.69
N GLU A 139 15.23 -16.56 0.24
CA GLU A 139 15.67 -15.89 1.44
C GLU A 139 15.75 -16.86 2.61
N HIS A 140 16.87 -16.82 3.32
CA HIS A 140 17.08 -17.58 4.52
C HIS A 140 17.30 -16.62 5.69
N ILE A 141 16.56 -16.82 6.77
CA ILE A 141 16.81 -16.17 8.05
C ILE A 141 17.17 -17.23 9.09
N LEU A 142 18.26 -16.98 9.82
CA LEU A 142 18.64 -17.71 11.02
C LEU A 142 18.62 -16.75 12.20
N VAL A 143 17.85 -17.09 13.23
CA VAL A 143 17.74 -16.39 14.51
C VAL A 143 18.49 -17.20 15.57
N ARG A 144 19.28 -16.51 16.39
CA ARG A 144 20.12 -17.07 17.45
C ARG A 144 20.02 -16.16 18.66
N LEU A 145 19.30 -16.61 19.68
CA LEU A 145 19.04 -15.81 20.86
C LEU A 145 19.43 -16.56 22.11
N ASN A 146 19.97 -15.85 23.09
CA ASN A 146 20.21 -16.40 24.41
C ASN A 146 18.86 -16.50 25.15
N ASP A 147 18.56 -17.67 25.73
CA ASP A 147 17.32 -17.94 26.47
C ASP A 147 17.09 -16.92 27.59
N THR A 148 18.15 -16.39 28.21
CA THR A 148 18.05 -15.35 29.25
C THR A 148 17.39 -14.06 28.73
N PHE A 149 17.60 -13.73 27.45
CA PHE A 149 16.98 -12.55 26.82
C PHE A 149 15.65 -12.85 26.12
N ALA A 150 15.30 -14.12 25.98
CA ALA A 150 14.03 -14.57 25.40
C ALA A 150 13.41 -15.64 26.30
N PRO A 151 13.00 -15.29 27.54
CA PRO A 151 12.54 -16.27 28.53
C PRO A 151 11.28 -17.03 28.10
N ASN A 152 10.45 -16.38 27.28
CA ASN A 152 9.25 -16.98 26.69
C ASN A 152 9.50 -17.52 25.26
N GLY A 153 10.77 -17.60 24.85
CA GLY A 153 11.19 -18.00 23.51
C GLY A 153 11.03 -19.50 23.27
N THR A 154 10.32 -19.88 22.20
CA THR A 154 10.20 -21.27 21.74
C THR A 154 11.04 -21.47 20.49
N PHE A 155 12.18 -22.13 20.67
CA PHE A 155 13.15 -22.35 19.60
C PHE A 155 13.03 -23.76 19.01
N GLY A 156 13.21 -23.88 17.69
CA GLY A 156 13.23 -25.17 17.01
C GLY A 156 14.40 -26.07 17.42
N VAL A 157 15.55 -25.48 17.75
CA VAL A 157 16.74 -26.18 18.28
C VAL A 157 17.35 -25.35 19.40
N LYS A 158 17.84 -25.99 20.46
CA LYS A 158 18.65 -25.34 21.50
C LYS A 158 20.07 -25.89 21.45
N GLY A 159 21.04 -24.99 21.60
CA GLY A 159 22.44 -25.36 21.72
C GLY A 159 22.76 -26.00 23.07
N SER A 160 24.02 -26.38 23.26
CA SER A 160 24.52 -26.82 24.56
C SER A 160 24.35 -25.73 25.61
N HIS A 161 24.19 -26.16 26.87
CA HIS A 161 24.14 -25.23 27.99
C HIS A 161 25.44 -24.44 28.10
N THR A 162 25.28 -23.15 28.39
CA THR A 162 26.32 -22.15 28.63
C THR A 162 25.94 -21.40 29.91
N HIS A 163 26.88 -20.67 30.52
CA HIS A 163 26.57 -19.85 31.69
C HIS A 163 26.39 -18.39 31.27
N ASP A 164 25.38 -17.72 31.81
CA ASP A 164 25.24 -16.27 31.66
C ASP A 164 26.22 -15.50 32.56
N ALA A 165 26.18 -14.16 32.48
CA ALA A 165 27.04 -13.31 33.30
C ALA A 165 26.84 -13.48 34.82
N THR A 166 25.72 -14.06 35.25
CA THR A 166 25.39 -14.34 36.66
C THR A 166 25.74 -15.78 37.07
N GLY A 167 26.24 -16.60 36.14
CA GLY A 167 26.54 -18.01 36.34
C GLY A 167 25.32 -18.94 36.19
N SER A 168 24.14 -18.42 35.85
CA SER A 168 22.95 -19.23 35.61
C SER A 168 23.09 -20.01 34.31
N ASN A 169 22.54 -21.23 34.29
CA ASN A 169 22.50 -22.05 33.09
C ASN A 169 21.56 -21.40 32.06
N THR A 170 22.11 -21.05 30.91
CA THR A 170 21.38 -20.58 29.75
C THR A 170 21.76 -21.38 28.51
N SER A 171 21.00 -21.26 27.43
CA SER A 171 21.35 -21.85 26.14
C SER A 171 21.07 -20.88 25.02
N ILE A 172 21.72 -21.10 23.87
CA ILE A 172 21.38 -20.36 22.65
C ILE A 172 20.28 -21.11 21.93
N GLY A 173 19.12 -20.49 21.81
CA GLY A 173 18.01 -20.93 20.99
C GLY A 173 18.20 -20.56 19.53
N TYR A 174 17.83 -21.47 18.64
CA TYR A 174 17.94 -21.34 17.19
C TYR A 174 16.56 -21.50 16.54
N ASP A 175 16.21 -20.51 15.72
CA ASP A 175 15.04 -20.52 14.85
C ASP A 175 15.46 -20.18 13.43
N ALA A 176 14.78 -20.74 12.43
CA ALA A 176 15.03 -20.39 11.05
C ALA A 176 13.79 -20.52 10.17
N ALA A 177 13.73 -19.69 9.14
CA ALA A 177 12.71 -19.73 8.11
C ALA A 177 13.36 -19.61 6.73
N VAL A 178 12.69 -20.19 5.73
CA VAL A 178 13.08 -20.10 4.33
C VAL A 178 11.90 -19.52 3.57
N CYS A 179 12.15 -18.50 2.76
CA CYS A 179 11.13 -17.80 2.01
C CYS A 179 11.50 -17.73 0.54
N LEU A 180 10.48 -17.71 -0.30
CA LEU A 180 10.57 -17.34 -1.69
C LEU A 180 10.12 -15.89 -1.82
N GLU A 181 11.03 -15.04 -2.25
CA GLU A 181 10.80 -13.63 -2.56
C GLU A 181 10.71 -13.48 -4.08
N LEU A 182 9.65 -12.82 -4.54
CA LEU A 182 9.33 -12.60 -5.94
C LEU A 182 9.10 -11.11 -6.18
N TYR A 183 9.89 -10.53 -7.09
CA TYR A 183 9.61 -9.23 -7.68
C TYR A 183 8.97 -9.46 -9.02
N GLU A 184 7.71 -9.08 -9.16
CA GLU A 184 6.97 -9.32 -10.39
C GLU A 184 6.41 -7.99 -10.91
N PRO A 185 6.21 -7.86 -12.21
CA PRO A 185 5.54 -6.69 -12.77
C PRO A 185 4.02 -6.82 -12.54
N TRP A 186 3.42 -5.71 -12.10
CA TRP A 186 2.00 -5.59 -11.85
C TRP A 186 1.46 -4.32 -12.49
N ILE A 187 0.15 -4.29 -12.70
CA ILE A 187 -0.57 -3.08 -13.09
C ILE A 187 -1.44 -2.68 -11.92
N VAL A 188 -1.23 -1.46 -11.45
CA VAL A 188 -1.85 -0.92 -10.26
C VAL A 188 -2.62 0.34 -10.64
N GLU A 189 -3.82 0.46 -10.11
CA GLU A 189 -4.61 1.67 -10.22
C GLU A 189 -4.14 2.67 -9.16
N VAL A 190 -3.81 3.87 -9.61
CA VAL A 190 -3.35 4.98 -8.76
C VAL A 190 -4.34 6.11 -8.88
N TYR A 191 -4.94 6.48 -7.76
CA TYR A 191 -5.79 7.64 -7.66
C TYR A 191 -4.94 8.87 -7.38
N ASN A 192 -4.94 9.81 -8.32
CA ASN A 192 -4.29 11.09 -8.16
C ASN A 192 -5.33 12.15 -7.80
N THR A 193 -5.12 12.88 -6.71
CA THR A 193 -6.03 13.92 -6.24
C THR A 193 -5.26 15.20 -6.00
N SER A 194 -5.89 16.34 -6.26
CA SER A 194 -5.30 17.66 -6.04
C SER A 194 -5.10 18.01 -4.56
N THR A 195 -5.68 17.22 -3.64
CA THR A 195 -5.71 17.53 -2.20
C THR A 195 -4.80 16.64 -1.34
N SER A 196 -4.32 15.51 -1.87
CA SER A 196 -3.44 14.59 -1.14
C SER A 196 -2.39 13.96 -2.04
N SER A 197 -1.45 13.21 -1.44
CA SER A 197 -0.53 12.40 -2.24
C SER A 197 -1.29 11.32 -3.02
N PRO A 198 -0.79 10.91 -4.20
CA PRO A 198 -1.40 9.82 -4.96
C PRO A 198 -1.43 8.54 -4.14
N ILE A 199 -2.52 7.78 -4.24
CA ILE A 199 -2.69 6.52 -3.51
C ILE A 199 -2.93 5.36 -4.47
N SER A 200 -2.32 4.21 -4.19
CA SER A 200 -2.62 2.99 -4.95
C SER A 200 -3.91 2.37 -4.40
N THR A 201 -4.92 2.17 -5.26
CA THR A 201 -6.24 1.73 -4.84
C THR A 201 -6.44 0.22 -5.00
N ARG A 202 -6.01 -0.35 -6.12
CA ARG A 202 -6.12 -1.79 -6.38
C ARG A 202 -5.12 -2.30 -7.41
N ILE A 203 -4.91 -3.62 -7.39
CA ILE A 203 -4.22 -4.34 -8.46
C ILE A 203 -5.23 -4.61 -9.58
N VAL A 204 -4.89 -4.20 -10.80
CA VAL A 204 -5.69 -4.47 -12.00
C VAL A 204 -5.35 -5.85 -12.55
N GLU A 205 -4.07 -6.10 -12.80
CA GLU A 205 -3.60 -7.38 -13.31
C GLU A 205 -2.12 -7.64 -12.96
N LYS A 206 -1.75 -8.93 -12.97
CA LYS A 206 -0.35 -9.38 -12.92
C LYS A 206 0.19 -9.47 -14.35
N ALA A 207 0.80 -8.41 -14.85
CA ALA A 207 1.29 -8.36 -16.22
C ALA A 207 2.54 -7.50 -16.37
N SER A 208 3.43 -7.92 -17.27
CA SER A 208 4.61 -7.16 -17.71
C SER A 208 4.30 -6.19 -18.85
N PHE A 209 3.11 -6.23 -19.42
CA PHE A 209 2.66 -5.30 -20.46
C PHE A 209 1.25 -4.85 -20.14
N VAL A 210 0.94 -3.59 -20.47
CA VAL A 210 -0.43 -3.09 -20.34
C VAL A 210 -1.24 -3.75 -21.45
N SER A 211 -2.04 -4.76 -21.10
CA SER A 211 -2.86 -5.44 -22.08
C SER A 211 -3.98 -4.50 -22.53
N ASP A 212 -4.01 -4.20 -23.83
CA ASP A 212 -5.24 -3.74 -24.46
C ASP A 212 -6.15 -4.95 -24.41
N TYR A 213 -7.06 -4.99 -23.43
CA TYR A 213 -8.08 -6.01 -23.37
C TYR A 213 -8.83 -5.96 -24.70
N ASP A 214 -8.49 -6.85 -25.62
CA ASP A 214 -9.35 -7.20 -26.75
C ASP A 214 -10.50 -7.97 -26.12
N ILE A 215 -11.48 -7.19 -25.68
CA ILE A 215 -12.74 -7.62 -25.14
C ILE A 215 -13.32 -8.66 -26.11
N ASP A 216 -13.59 -9.88 -25.61
CA ASP A 216 -14.46 -10.82 -26.32
C ASP A 216 -15.77 -10.07 -26.59
N PRO A 217 -16.19 -9.89 -27.86
CA PRO A 217 -17.39 -9.14 -28.21
C PRO A 217 -18.68 -9.71 -27.60
N ARG A 218 -18.61 -10.84 -26.88
CA ARG A 218 -19.73 -11.48 -26.18
C ARG A 218 -19.94 -11.05 -24.72
N HIS A 219 -19.10 -10.19 -24.14
CA HIS A 219 -19.34 -9.58 -22.81
C HIS A 219 -19.37 -8.05 -22.95
N GLU A 220 -20.57 -7.51 -23.15
CA GLU A 220 -20.81 -6.09 -23.48
C GLU A 220 -20.84 -5.16 -22.26
N ASP A 221 -21.01 -5.68 -21.04
CA ASP A 221 -21.20 -4.87 -19.84
C ASP A 221 -19.89 -4.40 -19.15
N ASP A 222 -18.76 -5.09 -19.39
CA ASP A 222 -17.45 -4.73 -18.78
C ASP A 222 -16.47 -4.10 -19.79
N GLN A 223 -17.00 -3.51 -20.87
CA GLN A 223 -16.16 -2.95 -21.92
C GLN A 223 -15.46 -1.67 -21.45
N GLN A 224 -14.16 -1.76 -21.16
CA GLN A 224 -13.30 -0.58 -21.17
C GLN A 224 -13.24 -0.06 -22.61
N ARG A 225 -14.13 0.86 -22.95
CA ARG A 225 -14.16 1.50 -24.27
C ARG A 225 -12.97 2.45 -24.40
N PHE A 226 -11.91 1.98 -25.04
CA PHE A 226 -10.76 2.80 -25.37
C PHE A 226 -11.16 3.86 -26.40
N LYS A 227 -10.84 5.12 -26.12
CA LYS A 227 -10.99 6.20 -27.10
C LYS A 227 -9.62 6.63 -27.59
N GLY A 228 -9.32 6.35 -28.85
CA GLY A 228 -8.13 6.87 -29.52
C GLY A 228 -7.33 5.86 -30.32
N ARG A 229 -6.34 6.37 -31.06
CA ARG A 229 -5.33 5.52 -31.69
C ARG A 229 -4.35 5.07 -30.63
N ARG A 230 -4.01 3.79 -30.66
CA ARG A 230 -2.96 3.21 -29.83
C ARG A 230 -1.68 4.06 -29.98
N THR A 231 -1.06 4.41 -28.86
CA THR A 231 0.24 5.10 -28.86
C THR A 231 1.31 4.12 -29.31
N VAL A 232 1.49 4.03 -30.64
CA VAL A 232 2.50 3.17 -31.27
C VAL A 232 3.66 4.05 -31.71
N GLY A 233 4.57 4.34 -30.79
CA GLY A 233 5.82 5.03 -31.08
C GLY A 233 7.01 4.10 -30.83
N PRO A 234 8.07 4.12 -31.66
CA PRO A 234 9.26 3.29 -31.44
C PRO A 234 10.00 3.64 -30.12
N LEU A 235 9.73 4.82 -29.55
CA LEU A 235 10.28 5.28 -28.28
C LEU A 235 9.40 4.95 -27.08
N VAL A 236 8.15 4.54 -27.30
CA VAL A 236 7.18 4.26 -26.24
C VAL A 236 7.28 2.80 -25.84
N ARG A 237 7.58 2.55 -24.57
CA ARG A 237 7.62 1.22 -23.98
C ARG A 237 6.21 0.83 -23.52
N THR A 238 5.72 -0.28 -24.06
CA THR A 238 4.43 -0.89 -23.68
C THR A 238 4.61 -2.05 -22.71
N SER A 239 5.85 -2.53 -22.54
CA SER A 239 6.21 -3.60 -21.63
C SER A 239 7.34 -3.21 -20.70
N LEU A 240 7.21 -3.63 -19.44
CA LEU A 240 8.27 -3.75 -18.47
C LEU A 240 9.13 -4.95 -18.83
N ASN A 241 10.42 -4.69 -19.01
CA ASN A 241 11.41 -5.69 -19.39
C ASN A 241 12.47 -5.75 -18.30
N SER A 242 12.62 -6.91 -17.66
CA SER A 242 13.63 -7.16 -16.61
C SER A 242 15.01 -7.56 -17.16
N THR A 243 15.12 -7.92 -18.45
CA THR A 243 16.38 -8.38 -19.05
C THR A 243 17.44 -7.28 -18.98
N GLY A 244 18.63 -7.64 -18.50
CA GLY A 244 19.75 -6.71 -18.32
C GLY A 244 19.57 -5.73 -17.16
N LYS A 245 18.53 -5.89 -16.32
CA LYS A 245 18.31 -5.09 -15.11
C LYS A 245 18.72 -5.80 -13.82
N GLU A 246 19.45 -6.90 -13.91
CA GLU A 246 19.91 -7.68 -12.75
C GLU A 246 20.56 -6.80 -11.67
N THR A 247 21.46 -5.90 -12.07
CA THR A 247 22.16 -5.00 -11.13
C THR A 247 21.21 -4.09 -10.36
N ILE A 248 20.07 -3.71 -10.96
CA ILE A 248 19.03 -2.89 -10.35
C ILE A 248 18.30 -3.69 -9.28
N TYR A 249 17.87 -4.91 -9.62
CA TYR A 249 17.22 -5.82 -8.66
C TYR A 249 18.17 -6.17 -7.51
N ILE A 250 19.42 -6.51 -7.80
CA ILE A 250 20.43 -6.82 -6.78
C ILE A 250 20.65 -5.61 -5.86
N ALA A 251 20.79 -4.41 -6.40
CA ALA A 251 21.01 -3.21 -5.59
C ALA A 251 19.80 -2.91 -4.70
N ALA A 252 18.58 -2.94 -5.25
CA ALA A 252 17.35 -2.74 -4.49
C ALA A 252 17.21 -3.77 -3.36
N HIS A 253 17.39 -5.04 -3.69
CA HIS A 253 17.34 -6.17 -2.76
C HIS A 253 18.41 -6.09 -1.66
N GLN A 254 19.66 -5.82 -2.02
CA GLN A 254 20.75 -5.74 -1.04
C GLN A 254 20.54 -4.58 -0.08
N ASN A 255 19.97 -3.46 -0.53
CA ASN A 255 19.70 -2.33 0.35
C ASN A 255 18.64 -2.63 1.40
N SER A 256 17.56 -3.32 1.02
CA SER A 256 16.54 -3.74 1.97
C SER A 256 17.06 -4.82 2.93
N VAL A 257 17.88 -5.78 2.46
CA VAL A 257 18.62 -6.71 3.34
C VAL A 257 19.50 -5.95 4.34
N ASN A 258 20.25 -4.96 3.86
CA ASN A 258 21.14 -4.16 4.69
C ASN A 258 20.38 -3.36 5.77
N GLN A 259 19.15 -2.93 5.51
CA GLN A 259 18.31 -2.29 6.53
C GLN A 259 17.99 -3.25 7.68
N ILE A 260 17.65 -4.51 7.38
CA ILE A 260 17.33 -5.52 8.39
C ILE A 260 18.59 -6.00 9.12
N ILE A 261 19.72 -6.15 8.43
CA ILE A 261 20.99 -6.59 9.04
C ILE A 261 21.57 -5.53 9.99
N LYS A 262 21.35 -4.24 9.75
CA LYS A 262 21.86 -3.17 10.63
C LYS A 262 21.40 -3.32 12.08
N ASP A 263 20.22 -3.91 12.30
CA ASP A 263 19.66 -4.15 13.64
C ASP A 263 19.93 -5.59 14.14
N ASN A 264 21.04 -6.23 13.76
CA ASN A 264 21.33 -7.62 14.15
C ASN A 264 21.98 -7.80 15.53
N GLY A 265 22.01 -6.76 16.36
CA GLY A 265 22.52 -6.84 17.72
C GLY A 265 24.04 -6.99 17.79
N ARG A 266 24.80 -6.28 16.94
CA ARG A 266 26.27 -6.36 16.90
C ARG A 266 26.93 -5.97 18.24
N ASP A 267 26.26 -5.18 19.06
CA ASP A 267 26.80 -4.65 20.31
C ASP A 267 26.71 -5.65 21.48
N ALA A 268 25.90 -6.71 21.36
CA ALA A 268 25.76 -7.72 22.40
C ALA A 268 25.38 -9.09 21.83
N ASN A 269 26.10 -10.13 22.27
CA ASN A 269 25.97 -11.45 21.69
C ASN A 269 24.58 -12.08 21.97
N TYR A 270 23.89 -12.46 20.89
CA TYR A 270 22.61 -13.17 20.90
C TYR A 270 21.48 -12.45 21.66
N VAL A 271 21.50 -11.11 21.66
CA VAL A 271 20.45 -10.27 22.25
C VAL A 271 19.39 -9.96 21.20
N PRO A 272 18.08 -10.12 21.49
CA PRO A 272 17.03 -9.82 20.53
C PRO A 272 17.04 -8.35 20.18
N SER A 273 16.90 -8.07 18.89
CA SER A 273 16.72 -6.71 18.39
C SER A 273 15.24 -6.36 18.25
N PRO A 274 14.88 -5.07 18.23
CA PRO A 274 13.52 -4.64 17.91
C PRO A 274 12.99 -5.26 16.62
N THR A 275 13.83 -5.38 15.58
CA THR A 275 13.47 -6.01 14.31
C THR A 275 13.12 -7.49 14.47
N LEU A 276 13.83 -8.24 15.32
CA LEU A 276 13.47 -9.64 15.56
C LEU A 276 12.16 -9.78 16.33
N ILE A 277 11.90 -8.88 17.28
CA ILE A 277 10.65 -8.90 18.06
C ILE A 277 9.45 -8.67 17.14
N THR A 278 9.54 -7.79 16.13
CA THR A 278 8.46 -7.58 15.14
C THR A 278 8.20 -8.78 14.24
N PHE A 279 9.14 -9.74 14.14
CA PHE A 279 8.93 -11.01 13.45
C PHE A 279 8.26 -12.07 14.32
N THR A 280 7.85 -11.70 15.54
CA THR A 280 7.13 -12.54 16.48
C THR A 280 5.84 -11.85 16.93
N SER A 281 5.03 -12.52 17.75
CA SER A 281 3.82 -11.94 18.33
C SER A 281 4.06 -11.19 19.66
N GLY A 282 5.30 -11.14 20.15
CA GLY A 282 5.59 -10.58 21.46
C GLY A 282 5.97 -9.10 21.45
N HIS A 283 6.20 -8.56 22.64
CA HIS A 283 6.33 -7.12 22.88
C HIS A 283 7.41 -6.82 23.93
N GLY A 284 8.09 -5.68 23.78
CA GLY A 284 9.14 -5.24 24.69
C GLY A 284 10.50 -5.92 24.45
N ALA A 285 11.53 -5.49 25.18
CA ALA A 285 12.92 -5.90 24.94
C ALA A 285 13.20 -7.40 25.11
N TYR A 286 12.41 -8.09 25.94
CA TYR A 286 12.49 -9.55 26.18
C TYR A 286 11.34 -10.30 25.50
N GLY A 287 10.65 -9.64 24.59
CA GLY A 287 9.39 -10.09 24.01
C GLY A 287 9.52 -11.12 22.90
N TYR A 288 10.69 -11.67 22.63
CA TYR A 288 10.81 -12.68 21.59
C TYR A 288 10.08 -13.97 22.02
N THR A 289 9.14 -14.44 21.19
CA THR A 289 8.41 -15.69 21.41
C THR A 289 8.85 -16.76 20.42
N GLU A 290 8.34 -16.72 19.20
CA GLU A 290 8.63 -17.70 18.16
C GLU A 290 8.79 -16.97 16.84
N LEU A 291 9.80 -17.32 16.03
CA LEU A 291 9.91 -16.77 14.68
C LEU A 291 8.64 -17.09 13.89
N SER A 292 7.89 -16.08 13.49
CA SER A 292 6.73 -16.22 12.60
C SER A 292 7.18 -15.96 11.17
N GLU A 293 7.01 -16.96 10.31
CA GLU A 293 7.27 -16.83 8.88
C GLU A 293 6.38 -15.78 8.23
N VAL A 294 5.16 -15.57 8.74
CA VAL A 294 4.21 -14.59 8.22
C VAL A 294 4.66 -13.17 8.55
N TYR A 295 5.06 -12.91 9.79
CA TYR A 295 5.55 -11.59 10.18
C TYR A 295 6.91 -11.28 9.55
N TYR A 296 7.79 -12.27 9.42
CA TYR A 296 9.03 -12.12 8.66
C TYR A 296 8.76 -11.83 7.18
N ALA A 297 7.89 -12.58 6.50
CA ALA A 297 7.51 -12.33 5.11
C ALA A 297 7.04 -10.89 4.90
N LYS A 298 6.13 -10.44 5.77
CA LYS A 298 5.58 -9.09 5.75
C LYS A 298 6.65 -8.04 5.99
N GLY A 299 7.46 -8.19 7.04
CA GLY A 299 8.53 -7.23 7.34
C GLY A 299 9.56 -7.15 6.24
N ARG A 300 9.90 -8.29 5.63
CA ARG A 300 10.80 -8.37 4.48
C ARG A 300 10.22 -7.64 3.28
N ALA A 301 8.99 -7.97 2.88
CA ALA A 301 8.33 -7.37 1.72
C ALA A 301 8.12 -5.86 1.86
N LEU A 302 7.86 -5.37 3.08
CA LEU A 302 7.79 -3.94 3.37
C LEU A 302 9.17 -3.27 3.21
N ALA A 303 10.24 -3.90 3.69
CA ALA A 303 11.59 -3.39 3.49
C ALA A 303 11.99 -3.40 2.01
N ASP A 304 11.53 -4.37 1.22
CA ASP A 304 11.73 -4.38 -0.24
C ASP A 304 10.97 -3.25 -0.92
N ALA A 305 9.66 -3.21 -0.72
CA ALA A 305 8.79 -2.18 -1.27
C ALA A 305 9.28 -0.77 -0.93
N THR A 306 9.85 -0.51 0.25
CA THR A 306 10.40 0.83 0.57
C THR A 306 11.66 1.19 -0.20
N ASN A 307 12.50 0.22 -0.58
CA ASN A 307 13.81 0.46 -1.19
C ASN A 307 13.83 0.29 -2.71
N VAL A 308 12.80 -0.32 -3.29
CA VAL A 308 12.75 -0.69 -4.71
C VAL A 308 12.53 0.50 -5.64
N LEU A 309 11.54 1.35 -5.34
CA LEU A 309 11.12 2.39 -6.28
C LEU A 309 12.24 3.28 -6.81
N PRO A 310 13.18 3.80 -5.98
CA PRO A 310 14.24 4.68 -6.48
C PRO A 310 15.11 4.04 -7.57
N TYR A 311 15.19 2.70 -7.61
CA TYR A 311 15.97 1.96 -8.60
C TYR A 311 15.20 1.67 -9.89
N PHE A 312 13.87 1.69 -9.85
CA PHE A 312 13.01 1.41 -11.01
C PHE A 312 12.46 2.66 -11.70
N VAL A 313 12.86 3.84 -11.25
CA VAL A 313 12.57 5.09 -11.96
C VAL A 313 13.50 5.24 -13.18
N GLY A 314 12.94 5.67 -14.31
CA GLY A 314 13.71 6.06 -15.49
C GLY A 314 12.97 7.10 -16.33
N SER A 315 13.67 7.71 -17.28
CA SER A 315 13.14 8.77 -18.16
C SER A 315 12.52 8.24 -19.46
N GLY A 316 12.23 6.93 -19.54
CA GLY A 316 11.65 6.32 -20.73
C GLY A 316 10.17 6.67 -20.88
N LEU A 317 9.69 6.81 -22.12
CA LEU A 317 8.25 6.95 -22.36
C LEU A 317 7.58 5.59 -22.10
N SER A 318 6.57 5.57 -21.23
CA SER A 318 5.75 4.39 -20.96
C SER A 318 4.28 4.67 -21.27
N VAL A 319 3.54 3.62 -21.62
CA VAL A 319 2.07 3.72 -21.71
C VAL A 319 1.47 3.68 -20.30
N ALA A 320 0.55 4.60 -20.05
CA ALA A 320 -0.33 4.62 -18.89
C ALA A 320 -1.76 4.90 -19.36
N ARG A 321 -2.75 4.55 -18.55
CA ARG A 321 -4.17 4.87 -18.84
C ARG A 321 -4.66 5.89 -17.84
N GLN A 322 -5.53 6.78 -18.29
CA GLN A 322 -6.19 7.74 -17.43
C GLN A 322 -7.69 7.53 -17.53
N TYR A 323 -8.36 7.45 -16.39
CA TYR A 323 -9.80 7.39 -16.29
C TYR A 323 -10.30 8.65 -15.62
N PRO A 324 -11.21 9.40 -16.27
CA PRO A 324 -11.78 10.59 -15.67
C PRO A 324 -12.53 10.15 -14.43
N ASP A 325 -12.26 10.77 -13.29
CA ASP A 325 -13.10 10.55 -12.13
C ASP A 325 -14.37 11.37 -12.33
N LYS A 326 -15.48 10.68 -12.60
CA LYS A 326 -16.79 11.32 -12.70
C LYS A 326 -17.53 11.03 -11.42
N ILE A 327 -17.43 11.94 -10.46
CA ILE A 327 -18.24 11.89 -9.24
C ILE A 327 -19.68 12.19 -9.63
N THR A 328 -20.43 11.15 -10.01
CA THR A 328 -21.87 11.28 -10.25
C THR A 328 -22.59 11.33 -8.91
N ALA A 329 -22.72 12.53 -8.36
CA ALA A 329 -23.72 12.77 -7.33
C ALA A 329 -25.10 12.72 -8.00
N SER A 330 -25.86 11.63 -7.77
CA SER A 330 -27.26 11.55 -8.20
C SER A 330 -28.16 12.02 -7.05
N PRO A 331 -28.62 13.29 -7.04
CA PRO A 331 -29.57 13.73 -6.05
C PRO A 331 -30.91 13.04 -6.30
N ARG A 332 -31.26 12.06 -5.48
CA ARG A 332 -32.61 11.50 -5.50
C ARG A 332 -33.54 12.39 -4.68
N ILE A 333 -34.25 13.26 -5.39
CA ILE A 333 -35.30 14.08 -4.77
C ILE A 333 -36.48 13.17 -4.44
N MET A 334 -36.70 12.89 -3.17
CA MET A 334 -37.90 12.20 -2.70
C MET A 334 -39.07 13.18 -2.68
N THR A 335 -39.70 13.36 -3.85
CA THR A 335 -40.77 14.34 -4.07
C THR A 335 -41.87 14.29 -3.00
N LEU A 336 -42.24 13.09 -2.55
CA LEU A 336 -43.29 12.92 -1.55
C LEU A 336 -42.89 13.48 -0.18
N GLU A 337 -41.66 13.26 0.27
CA GLU A 337 -41.17 13.80 1.55
C GLU A 337 -41.05 15.33 1.50
N ILE A 338 -40.59 15.88 0.37
CA ILE A 338 -40.52 17.33 0.17
C ILE A 338 -41.91 17.95 0.17
N VAL A 339 -42.89 17.32 -0.50
CA VAL A 339 -44.28 17.81 -0.48
C VAL A 339 -44.87 17.76 0.93
N LEU A 340 -44.65 16.66 1.68
CA LEU A 340 -45.13 16.54 3.06
C LEU A 340 -44.48 17.57 3.99
N THR A 341 -43.17 17.83 3.86
CA THR A 341 -42.47 18.84 4.66
C THR A 341 -42.95 20.26 4.33
N ILE A 342 -43.21 20.58 3.06
CA ILE A 342 -43.80 21.87 2.67
C ILE A 342 -45.21 22.03 3.25
N ILE A 343 -46.07 20.99 3.16
CA ILE A 343 -47.43 21.02 3.71
C ILE A 343 -47.40 21.20 5.23
N THR A 344 -46.53 20.47 5.94
CA THR A 344 -46.42 20.58 7.39
C THR A 344 -45.93 21.96 7.84
N VAL A 345 -44.91 22.52 7.19
CA VAL A 345 -44.45 23.90 7.45
C VAL A 345 -45.57 24.92 7.18
N PHE A 346 -46.33 24.74 6.10
CA PHE A 346 -47.46 25.60 5.77
C PHE A 346 -48.57 25.54 6.83
N LEU A 347 -48.94 24.34 7.28
CA LEU A 347 -49.93 24.15 8.34
C LEU A 347 -49.48 24.75 9.67
N ILE A 348 -48.21 24.57 10.05
CA ILE A 348 -47.62 25.22 11.25
C ILE A 348 -47.69 26.75 11.10
N GLY A 349 -47.39 27.28 9.91
CA GLY A 349 -47.52 28.70 9.59
C GLY A 349 -48.95 29.22 9.81
N ILE A 350 -49.96 28.50 9.31
CA ILE A 350 -51.38 28.85 9.50
C ILE A 350 -51.75 28.84 10.98
N VAL A 351 -51.41 27.76 11.70
CA VAL A 351 -51.72 27.65 13.13
C VAL A 351 -51.05 28.78 13.90
N SER A 352 -49.77 29.06 13.62
CA SER A 352 -49.06 30.16 14.26
C SER A 352 -49.72 31.52 13.99
N GLY A 353 -50.13 31.80 12.75
CA GLY A 353 -50.81 33.04 12.37
C GLY A 353 -52.19 33.21 13.02
N LEU A 354 -52.92 32.11 13.23
CA LEU A 354 -54.22 32.12 13.92
C LEU A 354 -54.07 32.18 15.45
N SER A 355 -53.00 31.59 16.00
CA SER A 355 -52.71 31.56 17.43
C SER A 355 -51.94 32.78 17.92
N VAL A 356 -51.53 33.72 17.05
CA VAL A 356 -51.13 35.05 17.52
C VAL A 356 -52.39 35.74 18.05
N PRO A 357 -52.53 35.98 19.37
CA PRO A 357 -53.67 36.69 19.90
C PRO A 357 -53.71 38.08 19.24
N ARG A 358 -54.80 38.36 18.51
CA ARG A 358 -55.09 39.71 18.07
C ARG A 358 -55.28 40.54 19.33
N LEU A 359 -54.50 41.61 19.46
CA LEU A 359 -54.70 42.57 20.55
C LEU A 359 -56.17 43.02 20.50
N PRO A 360 -56.88 43.01 21.63
CA PRO A 360 -58.20 43.63 21.67
C PRO A 360 -58.04 45.08 21.18
N PHE A 361 -58.90 45.49 20.24
CA PHE A 361 -58.97 46.81 19.58
C PHE A 361 -58.25 47.03 18.24
N ASP A 362 -57.79 45.98 17.53
CA ASP A 362 -57.40 46.07 16.11
C ASP A 362 -56.38 47.21 15.80
N VAL A 363 -55.51 47.50 16.78
CA VAL A 363 -54.49 48.54 16.64
C VAL A 363 -53.42 48.03 15.67
N PRO A 364 -53.13 48.74 14.56
CA PRO A 364 -52.10 48.32 13.62
C PRO A 364 -50.75 48.19 14.33
N ARG A 365 -49.97 47.17 13.96
CA ARG A 365 -48.57 47.02 14.40
C ARG A 365 -47.70 48.06 13.68
N ASP A 366 -47.98 49.34 13.91
CA ASP A 366 -47.08 50.41 13.53
C ASP A 366 -45.97 50.47 14.59
N ALA A 367 -44.78 50.03 14.17
CA ALA A 367 -43.48 50.40 14.72
C ALA A 367 -43.40 50.55 16.25
N LEU A 368 -43.01 49.47 16.94
CA LEU A 368 -42.16 49.60 18.12
C LEU A 368 -40.77 50.06 17.66
N ASN A 369 -40.70 51.34 17.30
CA ASN A 369 -39.49 52.12 17.28
C ASN A 369 -39.05 52.21 18.76
N CYS A 370 -38.22 51.28 19.20
CA CYS A 370 -37.54 51.34 20.49
C CYS A 370 -36.13 51.91 20.27
N PRO A 371 -35.95 53.25 20.28
CA PRO A 371 -34.64 53.80 20.55
C PRO A 371 -34.35 53.56 22.04
N GLY A 372 -33.35 52.72 22.36
CA GLY A 372 -32.64 52.87 23.64
C GLY A 372 -32.56 51.70 24.62
N VAL A 373 -32.72 50.43 24.21
CA VAL A 373 -32.32 49.29 25.09
C VAL A 373 -31.29 48.34 24.44
N LEU A 374 -30.92 48.58 23.17
CA LEU A 374 -29.76 47.94 22.54
C LEU A 374 -28.47 48.77 22.77
N LYS A 375 -28.16 49.11 24.02
CA LYS A 375 -26.87 49.75 24.37
C LYS A 375 -26.11 49.12 25.53
N HIS A 376 -26.59 48.03 26.13
CA HIS A 376 -25.90 47.44 27.30
C HIS A 376 -25.62 45.93 27.26
N LEU A 377 -25.88 45.24 26.15
CA LEU A 377 -25.55 43.80 26.01
C LEU A 377 -24.61 43.48 24.84
N MET A 378 -23.90 44.48 24.31
CA MET A 378 -22.68 44.28 23.50
C MET A 378 -21.44 44.74 24.28
N LEU A 379 -21.30 44.28 25.52
CA LEU A 379 -20.06 44.32 26.29
C LEU A 379 -20.00 43.06 27.16
N GLU A 380 -19.85 41.90 26.52
CA GLU A 380 -19.15 40.73 27.05
C GLU A 380 -18.97 39.68 25.94
N LYS A 381 -17.98 39.92 25.09
CA LYS A 381 -16.97 38.93 24.67
C LYS A 381 -15.91 39.60 23.80
#